data_AF-A0A6I6IT43-F1
#
_entry.id   AF-A0A6I6IT43-F1
#
_cell.length_a   1.000
_cell.length_b   1.000
_cell.length_c   1.000
_cell.angle_alpha   90.00
_cell.angle_beta   90.00
_cell.angle_gamma   90.00
#
_symmetry.space_group_name_H-M   'P 1'
#
loop_
_entity.id
_entity.type
_entity.pdbx_description
1 polymer ?
#
loop_
_entity_poly.entity_id
_entity_poly.type
_entity_poly.pdbx_seq_one_letter_code
_entity_poly.pdbx_strand_id
1 'polypeptide(L)'
;MQRPFASGPLQKACIASDRKARSRELCGCIQAVADQTLSGAQQRVAVSFYADPHRAQVIRQSDKASHEAFWQAYKNYGETAQRICG
;
A
#
# COMPACT_ATOMS: atom_id res chain seq x y z
N MET A 1 20.74 0.57 11.10
CA MET A 1 20.05 0.23 9.84
C MET A 1 18.93 1.24 9.65
N GLN A 2 19.01 2.09 8.63
CA GLN A 2 18.00 3.11 8.35
C GLN A 2 16.81 2.42 7.67
N ARG A 3 15.58 2.66 8.14
CA ARG A 3 14.39 2.24 7.40
C ARG A 3 14.38 2.93 6.03
N PRO A 4 14.06 2.22 4.93
CA PRO A 4 13.96 2.85 3.63
C PRO A 4 12.88 3.94 3.68
N PHE A 5 13.04 4.98 2.88
CA PHE A 5 12.12 6.11 2.87
C PHE A 5 11.93 6.60 1.43
N ALA A 6 10.67 6.76 1.03
CA ALA A 6 10.30 7.37 -0.23
C ALA A 6 9.08 8.27 -0.04
N SER A 7 8.90 9.20 -0.97
CA SER A 7 7.73 10.07 -1.02
C SER A 7 6.89 9.74 -2.24
N GLY A 8 5.57 9.75 -2.10
CA GLY A 8 4.69 9.29 -3.16
C GLY A 8 3.22 9.25 -2.77
N PRO A 9 2.37 8.68 -3.63
CA PRO A 9 0.93 8.74 -3.45
C PRO A 9 0.44 7.89 -2.26
N LEU A 10 1.06 6.72 -1.98
CA LEU A 10 0.74 5.93 -0.78
C LEU A 10 1.20 6.65 0.49
N GLN A 11 2.37 7.27 0.49
CA GLN A 11 2.83 8.06 1.63
C GLN A 11 1.82 9.15 1.98
N LYS A 12 1.37 9.91 0.97
CA LYS A 12 0.37 10.98 1.13
C LYS A 12 -0.96 10.43 1.65
N ALA A 13 -1.44 9.32 1.09
CA ALA A 13 -2.68 8.67 1.54
C ALA A 13 -2.57 8.12 2.97
N CYS A 14 -1.43 7.53 3.33
CA CYS A 14 -1.14 7.04 4.68
C CYS A 14 -1.16 8.17 5.72
N ILE A 15 -0.52 9.30 5.39
CA ILE A 15 -0.51 10.48 6.28
C ILE A 15 -1.90 11.11 6.38
N ALA A 16 -2.68 11.11 5.29
CA ALA A 16 -4.03 11.66 5.29
C ALA A 16 -5.08 10.76 5.98
N SER A 17 -4.76 9.47 6.20
CA SER A 17 -5.66 8.51 6.82
C SER A 17 -5.84 8.78 8.33
N ASP A 18 -7.01 8.46 8.88
CA ASP A 18 -7.28 8.55 10.33
C ASP A 18 -6.64 7.42 11.16
N ARG A 19 -5.72 6.64 10.57
CA ARG A 19 -5.00 5.57 11.27
C ARG A 19 -4.09 6.15 12.37
N LYS A 20 -4.33 5.76 13.63
CA LYS A 20 -3.58 6.22 14.82
C LYS A 20 -2.06 5.99 14.75
N ALA A 21 -1.61 4.95 14.04
CA ALA A 21 -0.19 4.58 13.95
C ALA A 21 0.60 5.36 12.89
N ARG A 22 0.01 6.35 12.20
CA ARG A 22 0.69 7.07 11.12
C ARG A 22 1.83 7.97 11.63
N SER A 23 3.01 7.83 11.05
CA SER A 23 4.12 8.78 11.17
C SER A 23 4.74 9.05 9.80
N ARG A 24 5.49 10.13 9.63
CA ARG A 24 6.18 10.42 8.36
C ARG A 24 7.15 9.29 8.01
N GLU A 25 7.86 8.78 9.00
CA GLU A 25 8.85 7.70 8.87
C GLU A 25 8.15 6.40 8.45
N LEU A 26 7.05 6.04 9.11
CA LEU A 26 6.29 4.83 8.77
C LEU A 26 5.68 4.93 7.36
N CYS A 27 4.98 6.04 7.08
CA CYS A 27 4.34 6.22 5.78
C CYS A 27 5.35 6.33 4.64
N GLY A 28 6.55 6.88 4.89
CA GLY A 28 7.65 6.90 3.93
C GLY A 28 8.27 5.52 3.70
N CYS A 29 8.40 4.71 4.75
CA CYS A 29 8.83 3.31 4.63
C CYS A 29 7.84 2.48 3.84
N ILE A 30 6.55 2.65 4.14
CA ILE A 30 5.46 1.98 3.41
C ILE A 30 5.51 2.35 1.92
N GLN A 31 5.73 3.62 1.56
CA GLN A 31 5.88 4.02 0.16
C GLN A 31 7.13 3.39 -0.48
N ALA A 32 8.26 3.36 0.22
CA ALA A 32 9.48 2.77 -0.31
C ALA A 32 9.31 1.26 -0.59
N VAL A 33 8.56 0.55 0.25
CA VAL A 33 8.20 -0.85 0.00
C VAL A 33 7.21 -0.97 -1.15
N ALA A 34 6.25 -0.05 -1.26
CA ALA A 34 5.31 0.00 -2.38
C ALA A 34 6.05 0.17 -3.72
N ASP A 35 7.07 1.01 -3.79
CA ASP A 35 7.88 1.22 -4.99
C ASP A 35 8.66 -0.03 -5.43
N GLN A 36 8.97 -0.92 -4.48
CA GLN A 36 9.67 -2.18 -4.74
C GLN A 36 8.73 -3.33 -5.15
N THR A 37 7.46 -3.28 -4.71
CA THR A 37 6.55 -4.43 -4.76
C THR A 37 5.29 -4.21 -5.60
N LEU A 38 4.94 -2.95 -5.86
CA LEU A 38 3.74 -2.54 -6.60
C LEU A 38 4.11 -1.67 -7.79
N SER A 39 3.47 -1.92 -8.93
CA SER A 39 3.54 -1.00 -10.07
C SER A 39 2.81 0.31 -9.77
N GLY A 40 3.13 1.39 -10.51
CA GLY A 40 2.44 2.67 -10.34
C GLY A 40 0.91 2.59 -10.51
N ALA A 41 0.41 1.68 -11.35
CA ALA A 41 -1.04 1.43 -11.48
C ALA A 41 -1.60 0.74 -10.23
N GLN A 42 -0.90 -0.27 -9.70
CA GLN A 42 -1.29 -0.97 -8.47
C GLN A 42 -1.22 -0.03 -7.25
N GLN A 43 -0.26 0.88 -7.20
CA GLN A 43 -0.18 1.89 -6.16
C GLN A 43 -1.41 2.80 -6.15
N ARG A 44 -1.93 3.21 -7.32
CA ARG A 44 -3.18 4.00 -7.40
C ARG A 44 -4.39 3.23 -6.86
N VAL A 45 -4.47 1.94 -7.14
CA VAL A 45 -5.50 1.06 -6.57
C VAL A 45 -5.35 0.97 -5.05
N ALA A 46 -4.15 0.73 -4.54
CA ALA A 46 -3.89 0.70 -3.10
C ALA A 46 -4.21 2.04 -2.40
N VAL A 47 -3.91 3.18 -3.04
CA VAL A 47 -4.28 4.52 -2.55
C VAL A 47 -5.79 4.67 -2.44
N SER A 48 -6.54 4.15 -3.41
CA SER A 48 -8.01 4.23 -3.37
C SER A 48 -8.62 3.50 -2.18
N PHE A 49 -7.94 2.51 -1.59
CA PHE A 49 -8.40 1.81 -0.39
C PHE A 49 -8.33 2.67 0.88
N TYR A 50 -7.48 3.70 0.91
CA TYR A 50 -7.45 4.64 2.03
C TYR A 50 -8.67 5.55 2.06
N ALA A 51 -9.20 5.91 0.89
CA ALA A 51 -10.41 6.72 0.76
C ALA A 51 -11.68 5.88 0.84
N ASP A 52 -11.65 4.68 0.24
CA ASP A 52 -12.79 3.76 0.19
C ASP A 52 -12.33 2.34 0.59
N PRO A 53 -12.47 1.98 1.88
CA PRO A 53 -12.17 0.63 2.35
C PRO A 53 -13.03 -0.46 1.68
N HIS A 54 -14.26 -0.14 1.23
CA HIS A 54 -15.15 -1.11 0.59
C HIS A 54 -14.59 -1.56 -0.76
N ARG A 55 -13.85 -0.70 -1.46
CA ARG A 55 -13.18 -1.06 -2.71
C ARG A 55 -12.19 -2.22 -2.57
N ALA A 56 -11.56 -2.38 -1.41
CA ALA A 56 -10.69 -3.54 -1.16
C ALA A 56 -11.49 -4.86 -1.16
N GLN A 57 -12.71 -4.84 -0.63
CA GLN A 57 -13.61 -6.00 -0.66
C GLN A 57 -14.06 -6.31 -2.09
N VAL A 58 -14.44 -5.29 -2.86
CA VAL A 58 -14.85 -5.45 -4.26
C VAL A 58 -13.73 -6.07 -5.10
N ILE A 59 -12.50 -5.57 -4.97
CA ILE A 59 -11.36 -6.11 -5.73
C ILE A 59 -11.02 -7.53 -5.31
N ARG A 60 -11.07 -7.83 -4.00
CA ARG A 60 -10.80 -9.17 -3.48
C ARG A 60 -11.81 -10.22 -3.97
N GLN A 61 -13.07 -9.84 -4.16
CA GLN A 61 -14.16 -10.73 -4.58
C GLN A 61 -14.34 -10.81 -6.10
N SER A 62 -13.53 -10.08 -6.88
CA SER A 62 -13.72 -9.98 -8.33
C SER A 62 -12.94 -11.05 -9.09
N ASP A 63 -13.59 -11.65 -10.08
CA ASP A 63 -12.99 -12.67 -10.97
C ASP A 63 -12.10 -12.12 -12.09
N LYS A 64 -11.74 -10.82 -12.05
CA LYS A 64 -10.89 -10.22 -13.08
C LYS A 64 -9.42 -10.61 -12.84
N ALA A 65 -8.76 -11.14 -13.85
CA ALA A 65 -7.34 -11.51 -13.77
C ALA A 65 -6.42 -10.36 -13.30
N SER A 66 -6.72 -9.11 -13.68
CA SER A 66 -5.97 -7.94 -13.22
C SER A 66 -6.16 -7.63 -11.72
N HIS A 67 -7.34 -7.94 -11.17
CA HIS A 67 -7.61 -7.81 -9.74
C HIS A 67 -6.91 -8.90 -8.95
N GLU A 68 -6.88 -10.13 -9.47
CA GLU A 68 -6.12 -11.23 -8.87
C GLU A 68 -4.61 -10.91 -8.83
N ALA A 69 -4.04 -10.48 -9.96
CA ALA A 69 -2.63 -10.09 -10.04
C ALA A 69 -2.31 -8.93 -9.09
N PHE A 70 -3.20 -7.92 -8.99
CA PHE A 70 -3.08 -6.88 -7.98
C PHE A 70 -3.11 -7.46 -6.56
N TRP A 71 -4.03 -8.37 -6.25
CA TRP A 71 -4.17 -8.91 -4.90
C TRP A 71 -2.97 -9.75 -4.47
N GLN A 72 -2.38 -10.51 -5.39
CA GLN A 72 -1.12 -11.23 -5.15
C GLN A 72 0.02 -10.25 -4.81
N ALA A 73 0.20 -9.20 -5.62
CA ALA A 73 1.20 -8.17 -5.36
C ALA A 73 0.94 -7.40 -4.06
N TYR A 74 -0.34 -7.10 -3.75
CA TYR A 74 -0.75 -6.40 -2.54
C TYR A 74 -0.49 -7.20 -1.26
N LYS A 75 -0.66 -8.54 -1.30
CA LYS A 75 -0.27 -9.43 -0.20
C LYS A 75 1.25 -9.40 0.04
N ASN A 76 2.05 -9.56 -1.02
CA ASN A 76 3.51 -9.49 -0.94
C ASN A 76 4.00 -8.13 -0.38
N TYR A 77 3.38 -7.04 -0.84
CA TYR A 77 3.60 -5.70 -0.31
C TYR A 77 3.32 -5.63 1.20
N GLY A 78 2.18 -6.15 1.67
CA GLY A 78 1.81 -6.13 3.08
C GLY A 78 2.78 -6.90 3.97
N GLU A 79 3.15 -8.12 3.56
CA GLU A 79 4.13 -8.96 4.27
C GLU A 79 5.52 -8.29 4.32
N THR A 80 5.94 -7.69 3.21
CA THR A 80 7.22 -6.99 3.12
C THR A 80 7.23 -5.71 3.95
N ALA A 81 6.13 -4.96 3.94
CA ALA A 81 5.98 -3.76 4.77
C ALA A 81 6.00 -4.12 6.25
N GLN A 82 5.37 -5.21 6.68
CA GLN A 82 5.44 -5.66 8.07
C GLN A 82 6.85 -6.07 8.48
N ARG A 83 7.60 -6.75 7.60
CA ARG A 83 8.98 -7.17 7.88
C ARG A 83 9.96 -6.00 7.98
N ILE A 84 9.77 -4.95 7.18
CA ILE A 84 10.71 -3.83 7.05
C ILE A 84 10.31 -2.63 7.92
N CYS A 85 9.01 -2.33 7.98
CA CYS A 85 8.46 -1.13 8.60
C CYS A 85 7.69 -1.42 9.92
N GLY A 86 7.49 -2.70 10.26
CA GLY A 86 6.89 -3.14 11.54
C GLY A 86 7.77 -2.88 12.74
#